data_AF-A0A212LMW1-F1
#
_entry.id   AF-A0A212LMW1-F1
#
_cell.length_a   1.000
_cell.length_b   1.000
_cell.length_c   1.000
_cell.angle_alpha   90.00
_cell.angle_beta   90.00
_cell.angle_gamma   90.00
#
_symmetry.space_group_name_H-M   'P 1'
#
loop_
_entity.id
_entity.type
_entity.pdbx_description
1 polymer ?
#
loop_
_entity_poly.entity_id
_entity_poly.type
_entity_poly.pdbx_seq_one_letter_code
_entity_poly.pdbx_strand_id
1 'polypeptide(L)' 'MHFAASVARAVFPITPVIVVSSGMGGVSPFALVKRTAIPMAGALLVIIVANFVLFYR' A
#
# COMPACT_ATOMS: atom_id res chain seq x y z
N MET A 1 -11.44 -2.64 -9.29
CA MET A 1 -9.98 -2.41 -9.39
C MET A 1 -9.47 -1.18 -8.60
N HIS A 2 -10.31 -0.48 -7.83
CA HIS A 2 -9.91 0.72 -7.06
C HIS A 2 -8.82 0.45 -6.01
N PHE A 3 -8.85 -0.71 -5.35
CA PHE A 3 -7.90 -1.04 -4.28
C PHE A 3 -6.46 -1.18 -4.77
N ALA A 4 -6.23 -1.75 -5.96
CA ALA A 4 -4.90 -1.84 -6.54
C ALA A 4 -4.29 -0.46 -6.81
N ALA A 5 -5.11 0.50 -7.25
CA ALA A 5 -4.69 1.89 -7.40
C ALA A 5 -4.34 2.55 -6.05
N SER A 6 -5.12 2.28 -5.00
CA SER A 6 -4.83 2.78 -3.65
C SER A 6 -3.55 2.18 -3.06
N VAL A 7 -3.30 0.89 -3.27
CA VAL A 7 -2.07 0.23 -2.84
C VAL A 7 -0.87 0.83 -3.57
N ALA A 8 -0.95 1.04 -4.89
CA ALA A 8 0.13 1.69 -5.64
C ALA A 8 0.50 3.07 -5.05
N ARG A 9 -0.49 3.86 -4.62
CA ARG A 9 -0.25 5.16 -3.98
C ARG A 9 0.50 5.08 -2.65
N ALA A 10 0.55 3.90 -2.00
CA ALA A 10 1.24 3.68 -0.73
C ALA A 10 2.66 3.08 -0.87
N VAL A 11 3.12 2.77 -2.08
CA VAL A 11 4.44 2.14 -2.33
C VAL A 11 5.40 3.05 -3.11
N PHE A 12 4.93 4.15 -3.70
CA PHE A 12 5.83 5.09 -4.39
C PHE A 12 6.26 6.24 -3.49
N PRO A 13 7.57 6.54 -3.37
CA PRO A 13 8.08 7.58 -2.45
C PRO A 13 7.68 9.01 -2.83
N ILE A 14 7.25 9.21 -4.07
CA ILE A 14 6.82 10.50 -4.64
C ILE A 14 5.33 10.78 -4.45
N THR A 15 4.55 9.83 -3.92
CA THR A 15 3.10 10.05 -3.78
C THR A 15 2.81 11.00 -2.61
N PRO A 16 1.76 11.85 -2.74
CA PRO A 16 1.45 12.85 -1.71
C PRO A 16 1.26 12.27 -0.31
N VAL A 17 0.64 11.09 -0.22
CA VAL A 17 0.37 10.42 1.06
C VAL A 17 1.67 10.02 1.76
N ILE A 18 2.65 9.51 1.02
CA ILE A 18 3.94 9.08 1.57
C ILE A 18 4.77 10.29 1.98
N VAL A 19 4.79 11.35 1.17
CA VAL A 19 5.53 12.57 1.48
C VAL A 19 4.99 13.20 2.76
N VAL A 20 3.68 13.36 2.90
CA VAL A 20 3.05 13.92 4.11
C VAL A 20 3.30 13.03 5.33
N SER A 21 3.06 11.71 5.23
CA SER A 21 3.28 10.79 6.34
C SER A 21 4.75 10.70 6.77
N SER A 22 5.69 10.76 5.82
CA SER A 22 7.12 10.75 6.13
C SER A 22 7.57 12.02 6.84
N GLY A 23 7.02 13.19 6.46
CA GLY A 23 7.23 14.45 7.14
C GLY A 23 6.71 14.45 8.58
N MET A 24 5.51 13.89 8.80
CA MET A 24 4.95 13.73 10.15
C MET A 24 5.76 12.75 11.03
N GLY A 25 6.30 11.70 10.41
CA GLY A 25 7.09 10.68 11.10
C GLY A 25 8.56 11.02 11.29
N GLY A 26 9.05 12.15 10.74
CA GLY A 26 10.46 12.53 10.77
C GLY A 26 11.40 11.50 10.12
N VAL A 27 10.88 10.68 9.20
CA VAL A 27 11.63 9.60 8.53
C VAL A 27 11.72 9.87 7.04
N SER A 28 12.74 9.34 6.37
CA SER A 28 12.84 9.52 4.93
C SER A 28 11.69 8.81 4.19
N PRO A 29 11.16 9.38 3.09
CA PRO A 29 10.11 8.76 2.28
C PRO A 29 10.46 7.33 1.83
N PHE A 30 11.73 7.11 1.46
CA PHE A 30 12.24 5.79 1.08
C PHE A 30 12.26 4.80 2.25
N ALA A 31 12.55 5.25 3.47
CA ALA A 31 12.49 4.39 4.65
C ALA A 31 11.05 4.04 4.99
N LEU A 32 10.11 4.98 4.82
CA LEU A 32 8.69 4.74 5.03
C LEU A 32 8.14 3.71 4.04
N VAL A 33 8.42 3.88 2.74
CA VAL A 33 8.00 2.93 1.69
C VAL A 33 8.50 1.51 1.97
N LYS A 34 9.76 1.35 2.41
CA LYS A 34 10.30 0.02 2.74
C LYS A 34 9.57 -0.64 3.91
N ARG A 35 9.07 0.14 4.87
CA ARG A 35 8.28 -0.37 6.00
C ARG A 35 6.84 -0.70 5.59
N THR A 36 6.28 0.05 4.65
CA THR A 36 4.91 -0.18 4.17
C THR A 36 4.81 -1.23 3.07
N ALA A 37 5.92 -1.64 2.45
CA ALA A 37 5.93 -2.65 1.39
C ALA A 37 5.41 -4.02 1.84
N ILE A 38 5.80 -4.48 3.04
CA ILE A 38 5.35 -5.77 3.61
C ILE A 38 3.83 -5.79 3.83
N PRO A 39 3.23 -4.83 4.58
CA PRO A 39 1.78 -4.83 4.77
C PRO A 39 1.03 -4.61 3.46
N MET A 40 1.57 -3.86 2.49
CA MET A 40 0.92 -3.68 1.19
C MET A 40 0.92 -4.93 0.31
N ALA A 41 2.00 -5.72 0.33
CA ALA A 41 2.02 -7.03 -0.33
C ALA A 41 0.98 -7.98 0.29
N GLY A 42 0.85 -7.96 1.62
CA GLY A 42 -0.20 -8.72 2.33
C GLY A 42 -1.61 -8.27 1.92
N ALA A 43 -1.86 -6.97 1.85
CA ALA A 43 -3.16 -6.43 1.44
C ALA A 43 -3.54 -6.85 0.00
N LEU A 44 -2.57 -6.88 -0.91
CA LEU A 44 -2.74 -7.35 -2.29
C LEU A 44 -3.12 -8.83 -2.34
N LEU A 45 -2.41 -9.67 -1.58
CA LEU A 45 -2.70 -11.11 -1.47
C LEU A 45 -4.10 -11.37 -0.89
N VAL A 46 -4.43 -10.71 0.22
CA VAL A 46 -5.72 -10.86 0.88
C VAL A 46 -6.85 -10.47 -0.07
N ILE A 47 -6.68 -9.42 -0.88
CA ILE A 47 -7.77 -9.00 -1.77
C ILE A 47 -7.95 -9.92 -2.96
N ILE A 48 -6.88 -10.55 -3.46
CA ILE A 48 -6.97 -11.59 -4.48
C ILE A 48 -7.74 -12.78 -3.91
N VAL A 49 -7.35 -13.27 -2.73
CA VAL A 49 -8.03 -14.38 -2.05
C VAL A 49 -9.49 -14.06 -1.75
N ALA A 50 -9.77 -12.88 -1.21
CA ALA A 50 -11.13 -12.42 -0.93
C ALA A 50 -11.97 -12.32 -2.21
N ASN A 51 -11.36 -11.95 -3.34
CA ASN A 51 -12.06 -11.92 -4.62
C ASN A 51 -12.54 -13.33 -5.01
N PHE A 52 -11.67 -14.35 -4.91
CA PHE A 52 -12.04 -15.74 -5.20
C PHE A 52 -13.06 -16.30 -4.20
N VAL A 53 -12.92 -16.03 -2.90
CA VAL A 53 -13.82 -16.58 -1.86
C VAL A 53 -15.21 -15.93 -1.90
N LEU A 54 -15.29 -14.62 -2.11
CA LEU A 54 -16.55 -13.88 -1.99
C LEU A 54 -17.31 -13.76 -3.32
N PHE A 55 -16.61 -13.70 -4.46
CA PHE A 55 -17.23 -13.46 -5.77
C PHE A 55 -17.14 -14.64 -6.74
N TYR A 56 -16.27 -15.63 -6.48
CA TYR A 56 -16.12 -16.82 -7.33
C TYR A 56 -16.73 -18.09 -6.69
N ARG A 57 -17.88 -17.91 -6.02
CA ARG A 57 -18.82 -18.97 -5.66
C ARG A 57 -20.05 -18.83 -6.55
#